data_AF-A0A6G3BLQ1-F1
#
_entry.id   AF-A0A6G3BLQ1-F1
#
_cell.length_a   1.000
_cell.length_b   1.000
_cell.length_c   1.000
_cell.angle_alpha   90.00
_cell.angle_beta   90.00
_cell.angle_gamma   90.00
#
_symmetry.space_group_name_H-M   'P 1'
#
loop_
_entity.id
_entity.type
_entity.pdbx_description
1 polymer ?
#
loop_
_entity_poly.entity_id
_entity_poly.type
_entity_poly.pdbx_seq_one_letter_code
_entity_poly.pdbx_strand_id
1 'polypeptide(L)'
;MERRPPSAAVLVLHGGHENGTEPPPWGPLNLPGVRMRPFVRALRRATRARQDGTEVLVRQVRYVHRGWNGPRADALRDALAALDALGEEAGDDVPVILLGHSMGARAALRAAGHPLVRGVVGLAPWCPPGDPVTQLAGRDVVLVHSSRDRITSPQATQSLTARARRAGARTCMVTVRGGDHAMIRRAPAWHRLTTTLVTGLLGTGSLPEPVTTALGLPPTAEPTEGTLDLDRLRAQRGPAGLLPSS
;
A
#
# COMPACT_ATOMS: atom_id res chain seq x y z
N MET A 1 14.29 -16.35 -26.67
CA MET A 1 13.16 -16.62 -25.75
C MET A 1 12.45 -15.30 -25.54
N GLU A 2 11.32 -15.09 -26.21
CA GLU A 2 10.53 -13.85 -26.03
C GLU A 2 10.05 -13.78 -24.58
N ARG A 3 10.40 -12.69 -23.88
CA ARG A 3 9.85 -12.42 -22.56
C ARG A 3 8.39 -12.07 -22.73
N ARG A 4 7.50 -12.89 -22.16
CA ARG A 4 6.08 -12.53 -22.06
C ARG A 4 5.94 -11.20 -21.32
N PRO A 5 5.01 -10.33 -21.73
CA PRO A 5 4.71 -9.11 -20.99
C PRO A 5 4.24 -9.45 -19.57
N PRO A 6 4.55 -8.61 -18.58
CA PRO A 6 4.14 -8.85 -17.20
C PRO A 6 2.61 -8.77 -17.08
N SER A 7 2.07 -9.60 -16.19
CA SER A 7 0.64 -9.67 -15.92
C SER A 7 0.13 -8.53 -15.02
N ALA A 8 1.02 -7.96 -14.21
CA ALA A 8 0.74 -6.86 -13.30
C ALA A 8 2.04 -6.24 -12.76
N ALA A 9 1.93 -5.16 -12.01
CA ALA A 9 3.06 -4.57 -11.31
C ALA A 9 2.72 -4.02 -9.92
N VAL A 10 3.75 -3.90 -9.09
CA VAL A 10 3.73 -3.23 -7.79
C VAL A 10 4.80 -2.16 -7.80
N LEU A 11 4.38 -0.92 -7.56
CA LEU A 11 5.28 0.21 -7.42
C LEU A 11 5.41 0.57 -5.95
N VAL A 12 6.62 0.50 -5.42
CA VAL A 12 6.91 0.68 -3.99
C VAL A 12 7.48 2.06 -3.71
N LEU A 13 6.86 2.81 -2.80
CA LEU A 13 7.15 4.18 -2.43
C LEU A 13 7.60 4.24 -0.97
N HIS A 14 8.86 4.58 -0.73
CA HIS A 14 9.38 4.67 0.63
C HIS A 14 8.91 5.96 1.34
N GLY A 15 9.08 6.01 2.66
CA GLY A 15 8.80 7.22 3.45
C GLY A 15 9.79 8.36 3.17
N GLY A 16 9.59 9.49 3.81
CA GLY A 16 10.47 10.65 3.68
C GLY A 16 10.06 11.71 4.69
N HIS A 17 10.21 12.96 4.31
CA HIS A 17 10.00 14.09 5.21
C HIS A 17 8.93 15.03 4.65
N GLU A 18 8.35 15.85 5.52
CA GLU A 18 7.47 16.92 5.06
C GLU A 18 8.25 17.95 4.21
N ASN A 19 9.45 18.31 4.68
CA ASN A 19 10.35 19.26 4.01
C ASN A 19 11.75 18.66 3.80
N GLY A 20 12.41 19.06 2.71
CA GLY A 20 13.79 18.69 2.36
C GLY A 20 13.97 18.61 0.85
N THR A 21 14.70 19.55 0.28
CA THR A 21 15.00 19.60 -1.16
C THR A 21 16.31 18.91 -1.51
N GLU A 22 17.01 18.34 -0.53
CA GLU A 22 18.16 17.48 -0.78
C GLU A 22 17.71 16.11 -1.29
N PRO A 23 18.53 15.40 -2.06
CA PRO A 23 18.26 14.01 -2.39
C PRO A 23 18.24 13.13 -1.13
N PRO A 24 17.46 12.03 -1.11
CA PRO A 24 17.58 11.02 -0.09
C PRO A 24 19.04 10.53 0.01
N PRO A 25 19.57 10.28 1.22
CA PRO A 25 20.93 9.76 1.38
C PRO A 25 21.15 8.45 0.59
N TRP A 26 22.40 8.17 0.23
CA TRP A 26 22.70 7.00 -0.59
C TRP A 26 22.65 5.70 0.23
N GLY A 27 22.19 4.63 -0.42
CA GLY A 27 22.32 3.26 0.08
C GLY A 27 21.71 3.02 1.48
N PRO A 28 22.50 2.58 2.48
CA PRO A 28 22.00 2.25 3.81
C PRO A 28 21.62 3.48 4.66
N LEU A 29 22.05 4.69 4.27
CA LEU A 29 21.75 5.92 5.00
C LEU A 29 20.33 6.42 4.75
N ASN A 30 19.68 6.01 3.66
CA ASN A 30 18.25 6.23 3.45
C ASN A 30 17.44 5.21 4.24
N LEU A 31 17.28 5.47 5.54
CA LEU A 31 16.55 4.60 6.46
C LEU A 31 15.11 4.31 5.98
N PRO A 32 14.32 5.28 5.47
CA PRO A 32 13.01 4.97 4.88
C PRO A 32 13.08 3.96 3.74
N GLY A 33 14.03 4.12 2.80
CA GLY A 33 14.25 3.18 1.70
C GLY A 33 14.70 1.81 2.19
N VAL A 34 15.63 1.76 3.14
CA VAL A 34 16.10 0.51 3.78
C VAL A 34 14.94 -0.22 4.44
N ARG A 35 14.03 0.51 5.10
CA ARG A 35 12.88 -0.08 5.79
C ARG A 35 11.94 -0.80 4.83
N MET A 36 11.82 -0.37 3.59
CA MET A 36 10.98 -1.01 2.57
C MET A 36 11.61 -2.27 1.95
N ARG A 37 12.93 -2.49 2.09
CA ARG A 37 13.62 -3.66 1.49
C ARG A 37 13.01 -5.02 1.87
N PRO A 38 12.65 -5.30 3.14
CA PRO A 38 12.02 -6.57 3.50
C PRO A 38 10.64 -6.75 2.85
N PHE A 39 9.86 -5.67 2.66
CA PHE A 39 8.58 -5.74 1.96
C PHE A 39 8.77 -6.08 0.49
N VAL A 40 9.73 -5.41 -0.17
CA VAL A 40 10.11 -5.71 -1.57
C VAL A 40 10.56 -7.16 -1.72
N ARG A 41 11.40 -7.66 -0.80
CA ARG A 41 11.84 -9.06 -0.80
C ARG A 41 10.68 -10.04 -0.63
N ALA A 42 9.76 -9.76 0.30
CA ALA A 42 8.59 -10.59 0.54
C ALA A 42 7.65 -10.62 -0.67
N LEU A 43 7.38 -9.46 -1.27
CA LEU A 43 6.58 -9.36 -2.50
C LEU A 43 7.22 -10.12 -3.65
N ARG A 44 8.50 -9.86 -3.95
CA ARG A 44 9.23 -10.59 -5.00
C ARG A 44 9.24 -12.10 -4.79
N ARG A 45 9.20 -12.58 -3.54
CA ARG A 45 9.09 -14.01 -3.24
C ARG A 45 7.67 -14.54 -3.49
N ALA A 46 6.65 -13.80 -3.06
CA ALA A 46 5.25 -14.17 -3.21
C ALA A 46 4.76 -14.09 -4.66
N THR A 47 5.39 -13.25 -5.49
CA THR A 47 5.02 -13.02 -6.89
C THR A 47 6.05 -13.56 -7.87
N ARG A 48 6.93 -14.49 -7.45
CA ARG A 48 7.83 -15.17 -8.38
C ARG A 48 6.99 -15.85 -9.47
N ALA A 49 7.55 -15.85 -10.69
CA ALA A 49 6.92 -16.44 -11.87
C ALA A 49 6.21 -17.74 -11.49
N ARG A 50 4.88 -17.73 -11.66
CA ARG A 50 4.08 -18.93 -11.40
C ARG A 50 4.42 -19.97 -12.46
N GLN A 51 4.01 -21.21 -12.24
CA GLN A 51 4.27 -22.29 -13.20
C GLN A 51 3.70 -22.01 -14.60
N ASP A 52 2.74 -21.10 -14.73
CA ASP A 52 2.15 -20.62 -15.99
C ASP A 52 2.98 -19.53 -16.72
N GLY A 53 4.09 -19.07 -16.14
CA GLY A 53 4.97 -18.05 -16.71
C GLY A 53 4.48 -16.61 -16.55
N THR A 54 3.44 -16.34 -15.74
CA THR A 54 3.02 -14.97 -15.43
C THR A 54 4.02 -14.29 -14.48
N GLU A 55 4.56 -13.15 -14.93
CA GLU A 55 5.46 -12.31 -14.13
C GLU A 55 4.69 -11.12 -13.54
N VAL A 56 5.02 -10.78 -12.29
CA VAL A 56 4.60 -9.52 -11.66
C VAL A 56 5.84 -8.67 -11.41
N LEU A 57 5.88 -7.47 -11.97
CA LEU A 57 7.00 -6.55 -11.75
C LEU A 57 6.92 -5.91 -10.36
N VAL A 58 8.03 -5.93 -9.62
CA VAL A 58 8.14 -5.18 -8.35
C VAL A 58 9.24 -4.12 -8.49
N ARG A 59 8.82 -2.86 -8.65
CA ARG A 59 9.67 -1.68 -8.84
C ARG A 59 9.62 -0.79 -7.59
N GLN A 60 10.64 0.05 -7.42
CA GLN A 60 10.72 1.03 -6.33
C GLN A 60 10.88 2.41 -6.95
N VAL A 61 10.08 3.38 -6.50
CA VAL A 61 10.25 4.78 -6.88
C VAL A 61 11.55 5.30 -6.27
N ARG A 62 12.29 6.08 -7.05
CA ARG A 62 13.47 6.81 -6.59
C ARG A 62 13.09 8.27 -6.47
N TYR A 63 13.14 8.82 -5.27
CA TYR A 63 12.84 10.24 -5.10
C TYR A 63 14.04 11.10 -5.44
N VAL A 64 13.79 12.19 -6.16
CA VAL A 64 14.76 13.26 -6.40
C VAL A 64 14.96 14.08 -5.13
N HIS A 65 13.89 14.29 -4.37
CA HIS A 65 13.92 15.05 -3.12
C HIS A 65 13.40 14.19 -1.96
N ARG A 66 14.03 14.31 -0.78
CA ARG A 66 13.61 13.55 0.41
C ARG A 66 12.32 14.06 1.05
N GLY A 67 11.92 15.28 0.70
CA GLY A 67 10.75 15.98 1.23
C GLY A 67 9.55 15.99 0.27
N TRP A 68 8.36 16.18 0.82
CA TRP A 68 7.15 16.48 0.05
C TRP A 68 7.16 17.92 -0.49
N ASN A 69 7.69 18.86 0.30
CA ASN A 69 7.97 20.26 -0.08
C ASN A 69 6.72 21.06 -0.48
N GLY A 70 5.68 21.00 0.36
CA GLY A 70 4.48 21.82 0.23
C GLY A 70 3.76 21.62 -1.12
N PRO A 71 3.42 22.70 -1.85
CA PRO A 71 2.76 22.61 -3.16
C PRO A 71 3.57 21.91 -4.25
N ARG A 72 4.90 21.78 -4.08
CA ARG A 72 5.73 21.07 -5.05
C ARG A 72 5.36 19.59 -5.11
N ALA A 73 5.01 18.99 -3.97
CA ALA A 73 4.64 17.57 -3.89
C ALA A 73 5.66 16.67 -4.63
N ASP A 74 6.96 16.87 -4.38
CA ASP A 74 8.02 16.28 -5.22
C ASP A 74 7.90 14.73 -5.27
N ALA A 75 7.60 14.09 -4.14
CA ALA A 75 7.36 12.64 -4.09
C ALA A 75 6.17 12.15 -4.95
N LEU A 76 5.14 12.99 -5.15
CA LEU A 76 4.04 12.68 -6.07
C LEU A 76 4.51 12.77 -7.53
N ARG A 77 5.31 13.78 -7.87
CA ARG A 77 5.86 13.93 -9.23
C ARG A 77 6.72 12.73 -9.60
N ASP A 78 7.59 12.31 -8.69
CA ASP A 78 8.44 11.12 -8.87
C ASP A 78 7.61 9.84 -8.99
N ALA A 79 6.48 9.74 -8.27
CA ALA A 79 5.56 8.61 -8.38
C ALA A 79 4.85 8.55 -9.74
N LEU A 80 4.40 9.69 -10.26
CA LEU A 80 3.75 9.79 -11.57
C LEU A 80 4.74 9.48 -12.69
N ALA A 81 5.94 10.07 -12.67
CA ALA A 81 6.98 9.77 -13.65
C ALA A 81 7.39 8.29 -13.65
N ALA A 82 7.42 7.64 -12.49
CA ALA A 82 7.68 6.21 -12.39
C ALA A 82 6.52 5.33 -12.89
N LEU A 83 5.28 5.83 -12.87
CA LEU A 83 4.13 5.16 -13.48
C LEU A 83 4.14 5.29 -15.00
N ASP A 84 4.44 6.49 -15.52
CA ASP A 84 4.57 6.75 -16.95
C ASP A 84 5.66 5.83 -17.55
N ALA A 85 6.85 5.82 -16.94
CA ALA A 85 7.95 4.95 -17.37
C ALA A 85 7.62 3.44 -17.25
N LEU A 86 6.76 3.06 -16.29
CA LEU A 86 6.30 1.67 -16.18
C LEU A 86 5.33 1.31 -17.29
N GLY A 87 4.45 2.24 -17.70
CA GLY A 87 3.58 2.06 -18.88
C GLY A 87 4.40 1.86 -20.15
N GLU A 88 5.44 2.68 -20.35
CA GLU A 88 6.40 2.53 -21.45
C GLU A 88 7.13 1.18 -21.42
N GLU A 89 7.50 0.68 -20.24
CA GLU A 89 8.21 -0.60 -20.06
C GLU A 89 7.30 -1.82 -20.27
N ALA A 90 6.07 -1.78 -19.73
CA ALA A 90 5.24 -2.96 -19.48
C ALA A 90 3.87 -2.94 -20.19
N GLY A 91 3.51 -1.84 -20.85
CA GLY A 91 2.25 -1.62 -21.55
C GLY A 91 1.25 -0.78 -20.76
N ASP A 92 0.42 -0.03 -21.49
CA ASP A 92 -0.52 0.97 -20.93
C ASP A 92 -1.73 0.35 -20.21
N ASP A 93 -1.88 -0.97 -20.25
CA ASP A 93 -2.97 -1.70 -19.61
C ASP A 93 -2.52 -2.54 -18.40
N VAL A 94 -1.22 -2.52 -18.04
CA VAL A 94 -0.72 -3.32 -16.91
C VAL A 94 -1.33 -2.85 -15.59
N PRO A 95 -2.04 -3.70 -14.84
CA PRO A 95 -2.64 -3.28 -13.57
C PRO A 95 -1.55 -3.06 -12.51
N VAL A 96 -1.57 -1.89 -11.86
CA VAL A 96 -0.57 -1.49 -10.86
C VAL A 96 -1.17 -1.36 -9.46
N ILE A 97 -0.51 -1.95 -8.47
CA ILE A 97 -0.77 -1.69 -7.05
C ILE A 97 0.28 -0.73 -6.46
N LEU A 98 -0.24 0.37 -5.93
CA LEU A 98 0.38 1.36 -5.05
C LEU A 98 0.88 0.75 -3.73
N LEU A 99 2.18 0.57 -3.44
CA LEU A 99 2.60 0.26 -2.06
C LEU A 99 3.43 1.39 -1.48
N GLY A 100 2.87 2.17 -0.56
CA GLY A 100 3.58 3.30 0.05
C GLY A 100 3.72 3.21 1.56
N HIS A 101 4.77 3.82 2.13
CA HIS A 101 4.92 4.06 3.57
C HIS A 101 4.98 5.56 3.88
N SER A 102 4.26 6.03 4.90
CA SER A 102 4.31 7.43 5.38
C SER A 102 4.12 8.45 4.25
N MET A 103 5.11 9.30 3.95
CA MET A 103 5.10 10.20 2.77
C MET A 103 4.88 9.44 1.45
N GLY A 104 5.48 8.25 1.28
CA GLY A 104 5.28 7.44 0.08
C GLY A 104 3.85 6.89 -0.05
N ALA A 105 3.16 6.66 1.07
CA ALA A 105 1.74 6.31 1.03
C ALA A 105 0.88 7.52 0.65
N ARG A 106 1.24 8.73 1.11
CA ARG A 106 0.62 9.97 0.64
C ARG A 106 0.79 10.15 -0.87
N ALA A 107 2.01 9.98 -1.36
CA ALA A 107 2.31 10.01 -2.79
C ALA A 107 1.49 8.98 -3.57
N ALA A 108 1.39 7.75 -3.06
CA ALA A 108 0.58 6.69 -3.67
C ALA A 108 -0.90 7.07 -3.76
N LEU A 109 -1.49 7.57 -2.67
CA LEU A 109 -2.88 8.03 -2.63
C LEU A 109 -3.14 9.19 -3.60
N ARG A 110 -2.16 10.07 -3.77
CA ARG A 110 -2.25 11.21 -4.69
C ARG A 110 -2.04 10.82 -6.15
N ALA A 111 -1.22 9.80 -6.42
CA ALA A 111 -0.93 9.28 -7.76
C ALA A 111 -2.00 8.29 -8.25
N ALA A 112 -2.88 7.82 -7.38
CA ALA A 112 -3.88 6.80 -7.68
C ALA A 112 -4.91 7.19 -8.75
N GLY A 113 -4.94 8.43 -9.22
CA GLY A 113 -5.73 8.81 -10.40
C GLY A 113 -5.15 8.27 -11.73
N HIS A 114 -3.87 7.88 -11.75
CA HIS A 114 -3.20 7.39 -12.96
C HIS A 114 -3.91 6.16 -13.57
N PRO A 115 -4.05 6.04 -14.90
CA PRO A 115 -4.84 4.98 -15.55
C PRO A 115 -4.42 3.54 -15.17
N LEU A 116 -3.11 3.30 -15.03
CA LEU A 116 -2.57 1.99 -14.64
C LEU A 116 -2.96 1.53 -13.23
N VAL A 117 -3.26 2.46 -12.31
CA VAL A 117 -3.41 2.10 -10.89
C VAL A 117 -4.74 1.40 -10.67
N ARG A 118 -4.77 0.27 -9.96
CA ARG A 118 -6.02 -0.42 -9.57
C ARG A 118 -6.29 -0.34 -8.09
N GLY A 119 -5.24 -0.19 -7.29
CA GLY A 119 -5.38 0.00 -5.86
C GLY A 119 -4.14 0.52 -5.16
N VAL A 120 -4.31 0.84 -3.88
CA VAL A 120 -3.28 1.37 -2.99
C VAL A 120 -3.29 0.59 -1.68
N VAL A 121 -2.13 0.08 -1.30
CA VAL A 121 -1.80 -0.37 0.06
C VAL A 121 -0.91 0.69 0.70
N GLY A 122 -1.46 1.43 1.66
CA GLY A 122 -0.72 2.48 2.38
C GLY A 122 -0.35 2.03 3.78
N LEU A 123 0.92 2.15 4.16
CA LEU A 123 1.43 1.77 5.48
C LEU A 123 1.76 3.03 6.28
N ALA A 124 1.17 3.14 7.47
CA ALA A 124 1.30 4.31 8.35
C ALA A 124 1.24 5.66 7.60
N PRO A 125 0.24 5.85 6.71
CA PRO A 125 0.28 6.94 5.75
C PRO A 125 0.28 8.31 6.43
N TRP A 126 0.98 9.25 5.83
CA TRP A 126 0.85 10.66 6.20
C TRP A 126 -0.35 11.25 5.44
N CYS A 127 -1.45 11.50 6.14
CA CYS A 127 -2.70 11.99 5.54
C CYS A 127 -3.06 13.39 6.07
N PRO A 128 -2.45 14.47 5.57
CA PRO A 128 -2.88 15.82 5.94
C PRO A 128 -4.38 16.04 5.73
N PRO A 129 -5.06 16.75 6.64
CA PRO A 129 -6.44 17.19 6.43
C PRO A 129 -6.56 17.94 5.10
N GLY A 130 -7.63 17.68 4.35
CA GLY A 130 -7.90 18.34 3.07
C GLY A 130 -7.20 17.72 1.86
N ASP A 131 -6.31 16.74 2.01
CA ASP A 131 -5.78 16.00 0.85
C ASP A 131 -6.95 15.43 0.02
N PRO A 132 -6.92 15.56 -1.32
CA PRO A 132 -7.99 15.15 -2.21
C PRO A 132 -8.13 13.64 -2.20
N VAL A 133 -9.35 13.20 -2.47
CA VAL A 133 -9.73 11.78 -2.48
C VAL A 133 -10.52 11.39 -3.72
N THR A 134 -10.95 12.35 -4.54
CA THR A 134 -11.79 12.08 -5.72
C THR A 134 -11.05 11.24 -6.77
N GLN A 135 -9.72 11.38 -6.85
CA GLN A 135 -8.87 10.54 -7.70
C GLN A 135 -8.87 9.05 -7.29
N LEU A 136 -9.37 8.72 -6.09
CA LEU A 136 -9.46 7.34 -5.59
C LEU A 136 -10.74 6.63 -6.04
N ALA A 137 -11.67 7.34 -6.70
CA ALA A 137 -12.91 6.76 -7.19
C ALA A 137 -12.63 5.51 -8.06
N GLY A 138 -13.35 4.42 -7.76
CA GLY A 138 -13.19 3.12 -8.44
C GLY A 138 -11.94 2.33 -8.07
N ARG A 139 -11.08 2.83 -7.17
CA ARG A 139 -9.86 2.13 -6.73
C ARG A 139 -10.08 1.38 -5.42
N ASP A 140 -9.34 0.29 -5.22
CA ASP A 140 -9.23 -0.39 -3.93
C ASP A 140 -8.18 0.29 -3.06
N VAL A 141 -8.54 0.73 -1.85
CA VAL A 141 -7.63 1.44 -0.95
C VAL A 141 -7.62 0.74 0.41
N VAL A 142 -6.50 0.08 0.74
CA VAL A 142 -6.30 -0.56 2.05
C VAL A 142 -5.19 0.16 2.81
N LEU A 143 -5.55 0.84 3.90
CA LEU A 143 -4.59 1.57 4.73
C LEU A 143 -4.33 0.83 6.04
N VAL A 144 -3.07 0.61 6.37
CA VAL A 144 -2.66 -0.09 7.58
C VAL A 144 -1.96 0.88 8.51
N HIS A 145 -2.45 1.03 9.75
CA HIS A 145 -1.91 2.02 10.68
C HIS A 145 -1.71 1.43 12.08
N SER A 146 -0.62 1.81 12.75
CA SER A 146 -0.46 1.49 14.17
C SER A 146 -1.35 2.38 15.03
N SER A 147 -2.04 1.80 16.02
CA SER A 147 -2.78 2.61 17.01
C SER A 147 -1.86 3.42 17.94
N ARG A 148 -0.54 3.19 17.89
CA ARG A 148 0.48 3.90 18.68
C ARG A 148 1.45 4.71 17.82
N ASP A 149 1.07 4.98 16.57
CA ASP A 149 1.84 5.87 15.73
C ASP A 149 1.82 7.30 16.31
N ARG A 150 3.00 7.88 16.49
CA ARG A 150 3.19 9.24 17.01
C ARG A 150 3.70 10.22 15.96
N ILE A 151 3.97 9.73 14.75
CA ILE A 151 4.47 10.53 13.63
C ILE A 151 3.32 10.89 12.69
N THR A 152 2.46 9.91 12.36
CA THR A 152 1.26 10.14 11.55
C THR A 152 0.01 9.67 12.29
N SER A 153 -1.10 10.37 12.10
CA SER A 153 -2.32 10.12 12.87
C SER A 153 -3.16 8.97 12.28
N PRO A 154 -3.46 7.92 13.06
CA PRO A 154 -4.40 6.87 12.64
C PRO A 154 -5.82 7.41 12.44
N GLN A 155 -6.22 8.45 13.20
CA GLN A 155 -7.52 9.12 12.99
C GLN A 155 -7.56 9.85 11.65
N ALA A 156 -6.45 10.48 11.23
CA ALA A 156 -6.36 11.10 9.92
C ALA A 156 -6.47 10.06 8.79
N THR A 157 -5.87 8.88 8.97
CA THR A 157 -6.02 7.74 8.06
C THR A 157 -7.48 7.28 7.96
N GLN A 158 -8.17 7.13 9.10
CA GLN A 158 -9.59 6.76 9.13
C GLN A 158 -10.48 7.84 8.48
N SER A 159 -10.19 9.12 8.72
CA SER A 159 -10.89 10.23 8.07
C SER A 159 -10.69 10.21 6.55
N LEU A 160 -9.46 9.93 6.08
CA LEU A 160 -9.18 9.81 4.65
C LEU A 160 -9.92 8.63 4.02
N THR A 161 -9.93 7.44 4.65
CA THR A 161 -10.66 6.28 4.08
C THR A 161 -12.16 6.52 4.01
N ALA A 162 -12.75 7.19 5.01
CA ALA A 162 -14.17 7.56 5.00
C ALA A 162 -14.49 8.58 3.90
N ARG A 163 -13.67 9.62 3.73
CA ARG A 163 -13.83 10.59 2.64
C ARG A 163 -13.68 9.94 1.27
N ALA A 164 -12.68 9.07 1.11
CA ALA A 164 -12.46 8.33 -0.14
C ALA A 164 -13.61 7.39 -0.46
N ARG A 165 -14.20 6.70 0.54
CA ARG A 165 -15.39 5.86 0.35
C ARG A 165 -16.57 6.68 -0.17
N ARG A 166 -16.84 7.83 0.44
CA ARG A 166 -17.87 8.76 -0.02
C ARG A 166 -17.61 9.28 -1.43
N ALA A 167 -16.35 9.37 -1.85
CA ALA A 167 -15.95 9.75 -3.21
C ALA A 167 -15.95 8.57 -4.21
N GLY A 168 -16.40 7.37 -3.82
CA GLY A 168 -16.53 6.21 -4.71
C GLY A 168 -15.35 5.24 -4.70
N ALA A 169 -14.41 5.36 -3.77
CA ALA A 169 -13.37 4.36 -3.57
C ALA A 169 -13.89 3.17 -2.74
N ARG A 170 -13.35 1.97 -2.98
CA ARG A 170 -13.55 0.81 -2.09
C ARG A 170 -12.47 0.86 -1.02
N THR A 171 -12.83 1.06 0.25
CA THR A 171 -11.82 1.38 1.28
C THR A 171 -11.88 0.51 2.51
N CYS A 172 -10.71 0.13 3.02
CA CYS A 172 -10.52 -0.60 4.25
C CYS A 172 -9.35 0.01 5.04
N MET A 173 -9.51 0.14 6.35
CA MET A 173 -8.41 0.44 7.27
C MET A 173 -8.13 -0.77 8.15
N VAL A 174 -6.87 -1.14 8.34
CA VAL A 174 -6.45 -2.17 9.28
C VAL A 174 -5.58 -1.56 10.37
N THR A 175 -6.04 -1.67 11.61
CA THR A 175 -5.33 -1.22 12.80
C THR A 175 -4.36 -2.30 13.28
N VAL A 176 -3.09 -1.92 13.48
CA VAL A 176 -2.06 -2.77 14.08
C VAL A 176 -1.83 -2.32 15.51
N ARG A 177 -2.51 -2.96 16.47
CA ARG A 177 -2.23 -2.73 17.88
C ARG A 177 -0.80 -3.12 18.21
N GLY A 178 -0.17 -2.36 19.07
CA GLY A 178 1.18 -2.65 19.52
C GLY A 178 2.30 -2.32 18.51
N GLY A 179 1.98 -1.77 17.32
CA GLY A 179 2.96 -1.38 16.31
C GLY A 179 3.65 -0.03 16.62
N ASP A 180 4.41 0.47 15.64
CA ASP A 180 5.02 1.80 15.59
C ASP A 180 5.00 2.34 14.15
N HIS A 181 5.37 3.61 13.97
CA HIS A 181 5.39 4.27 12.65
C HIS A 181 6.37 3.60 11.66
N ALA A 182 7.54 3.21 12.15
CA ALA A 182 8.59 2.59 11.36
C ALA A 182 8.27 1.13 10.99
N MET A 183 7.17 0.57 11.51
CA MET A 183 6.76 -0.82 11.33
C MET A 183 7.81 -1.82 11.82
N ILE A 184 8.65 -1.44 12.78
CA ILE A 184 9.68 -2.30 13.38
C ILE A 184 9.02 -3.19 14.42
N ARG A 185 8.23 -2.59 15.31
CA ARG A 185 7.37 -3.37 16.21
C ARG A 185 6.36 -4.16 15.40
N ARG A 186 6.31 -5.46 15.68
CA ARG A 186 5.51 -6.44 14.93
C ARG A 186 5.89 -6.53 13.44
N ALA A 187 7.15 -6.28 13.06
CA ALA A 187 7.59 -6.33 11.67
C ALA A 187 7.11 -7.57 10.87
N PRO A 188 7.16 -8.82 11.40
CA PRO A 188 6.65 -9.98 10.67
C PRO A 188 5.15 -9.89 10.35
N ALA A 189 4.37 -9.21 11.20
CA ALA A 189 2.95 -9.00 10.99
C ALA A 189 2.67 -8.00 9.86
N TRP A 190 3.41 -6.89 9.84
CA TRP A 190 3.36 -5.91 8.75
C TRP A 190 3.73 -6.54 7.41
N HIS A 191 4.82 -7.32 7.36
CA HIS A 191 5.25 -7.99 6.13
C HIS A 191 4.20 -8.96 5.60
N ARG A 192 3.71 -9.86 6.46
CA ARG A 192 2.68 -10.84 6.07
C ARG A 192 1.39 -10.16 5.59
N LEU A 193 0.87 -9.20 6.36
CA LEU A 193 -0.34 -8.49 5.99
C LEU A 193 -0.15 -7.77 4.65
N THR A 194 0.94 -7.01 4.49
CA THR A 194 1.20 -6.26 3.25
C THR A 194 1.28 -7.17 2.05
N THR A 195 2.00 -8.30 2.16
CA THR A 195 2.07 -9.28 1.07
C THR A 195 0.69 -9.84 0.74
N THR A 196 -0.09 -10.26 1.74
CA THR A 196 -1.46 -10.76 1.53
C THR A 196 -2.35 -9.72 0.85
N LEU A 197 -2.33 -8.46 1.31
CA LEU A 197 -3.13 -7.38 0.72
C LEU A 197 -2.74 -7.11 -0.72
N VAL A 198 -1.44 -6.95 -1.00
CA VAL A 198 -0.96 -6.67 -2.35
C VAL A 198 -1.28 -7.84 -3.29
N THR A 199 -0.98 -9.08 -2.92
CA THR A 199 -1.29 -10.24 -3.79
C THR A 199 -2.79 -10.44 -3.98
N GLY A 200 -3.60 -10.14 -2.96
CA GLY A 200 -5.05 -10.20 -3.04
C GLY A 200 -5.62 -9.16 -4.00
N LEU A 201 -5.16 -7.91 -3.91
CA LEU A 201 -5.57 -6.84 -4.84
C LEU A 201 -5.08 -7.07 -6.28
N LEU A 202 -3.97 -7.78 -6.46
CA LEU A 202 -3.48 -8.23 -7.77
C LEU A 202 -4.28 -9.44 -8.34
N GLY A 203 -5.17 -10.06 -7.56
CA GLY A 203 -5.87 -11.28 -7.96
C GLY A 203 -4.98 -12.54 -8.00
N THR A 204 -3.74 -12.46 -7.52
CA THR A 204 -2.78 -13.59 -7.50
C THR A 204 -2.80 -14.38 -6.18
N GLY A 205 -3.61 -13.92 -5.22
CA GLY A 205 -3.94 -14.58 -3.97
C GLY A 205 -5.33 -14.11 -3.50
N SER A 206 -5.73 -14.50 -2.28
CA SER A 206 -7.00 -14.09 -1.69
C SER A 206 -6.82 -12.97 -0.65
N LEU A 207 -7.76 -12.03 -0.63
CA LEU A 207 -7.92 -11.09 0.47
C LEU A 207 -8.56 -11.81 1.67
N PRO A 208 -8.22 -11.41 2.92
CA PRO A 208 -8.98 -11.86 4.09
C PRO A 208 -10.45 -11.43 3.94
N GLU A 209 -11.39 -12.32 4.26
CA GLU A 209 -12.84 -12.04 4.13
C GLU A 209 -13.25 -10.70 4.77
N PRO A 210 -12.79 -10.32 5.99
CA PRO A 210 -13.21 -9.05 6.56
C PRO A 210 -12.69 -7.85 5.79
N VAL A 211 -11.54 -7.99 5.09
CA VAL A 211 -11.02 -6.94 4.20
C VAL A 211 -11.91 -6.82 2.97
N THR A 212 -12.31 -7.95 2.36
CA THR A 212 -13.26 -7.97 1.24
C THR A 212 -14.59 -7.34 1.63
N THR A 213 -15.13 -7.70 2.79
CA THR A 213 -16.38 -7.16 3.33
C THR A 213 -16.27 -5.66 3.59
N ALA A 214 -15.16 -5.18 4.17
CA ALA A 214 -14.92 -3.74 4.35
C ALA A 214 -14.82 -2.98 3.02
N LEU A 215 -14.19 -3.57 1.99
CA LEU A 215 -14.09 -2.98 0.65
C LEU A 215 -15.47 -2.90 -0.05
N GLY A 216 -16.42 -3.76 0.33
CA GLY A 216 -17.79 -3.79 -0.20
C GLY A 216 -18.78 -2.87 0.53
N LEU A 217 -18.35 -2.15 1.57
CA LEU A 217 -19.22 -1.26 2.33
C LEU A 217 -19.75 -0.10 1.47
N PRO A 218 -21.02 0.33 1.66
CA PRO A 218 -21.59 1.43 0.89
C PRO A 218 -20.92 2.78 1.20
N PRO A 219 -21.06 3.79 0.32
CA PRO A 219 -20.53 5.14 0.54
C PRO A 219 -20.97 5.79 1.87
N THR A 220 -22.12 5.38 2.41
CA THR A 220 -22.71 5.88 3.66
C THR A 220 -22.20 5.18 4.92
N ALA A 221 -21.39 4.12 4.80
CA ALA A 221 -20.89 3.37 5.96
C ALA A 221 -20.00 4.24 6.85
N GLU A 222 -20.19 4.08 8.16
CA GLU A 222 -19.44 4.82 9.17
C GLU A 222 -17.94 4.50 9.10
N PRO A 223 -17.07 5.44 9.48
CA PRO A 223 -15.62 5.22 9.42
C PRO A 223 -15.15 3.98 10.20
N THR A 224 -15.83 3.67 11.31
CA THR A 224 -15.52 2.52 12.18
C THR A 224 -15.86 1.18 11.55
N GLU A 225 -16.90 1.09 10.73
CA GLU A 225 -17.32 -0.16 10.07
C GLU A 225 -16.27 -0.68 9.09
N GLY A 226 -15.59 0.24 8.40
CA GLY A 226 -14.47 -0.10 7.52
C GLY A 226 -13.10 -0.17 8.21
N THR A 227 -13.06 -0.12 9.54
CA THR A 227 -11.82 -0.17 10.33
C THR A 227 -11.70 -1.49 11.08
N LEU A 228 -10.75 -2.31 10.64
CA LEU A 228 -10.51 -3.65 11.15
C LEU A 228 -9.36 -3.65 12.16
N ASP A 229 -9.31 -4.71 12.98
CA ASP A 229 -8.20 -4.97 13.89
C ASP A 229 -7.41 -6.18 13.38
N LEU A 230 -6.11 -6.02 13.17
CA LEU A 230 -5.24 -7.09 12.66
C LEU A 230 -5.30 -8.36 13.53
N ASP A 231 -5.44 -8.24 14.84
CA ASP A 231 -5.44 -9.40 15.71
C ASP A 231 -6.76 -10.19 15.62
N ARG A 232 -7.87 -9.51 15.27
CA ARG A 232 -9.14 -10.16 14.93
C ARG A 232 -9.10 -10.85 13.56
N LEU A 233 -8.41 -10.25 12.57
CA LEU A 233 -8.20 -10.88 11.25
C LEU A 233 -7.45 -12.22 11.34
N ARG A 234 -6.60 -12.37 12.36
CA ARG A 234 -5.83 -13.60 12.58
C ARG A 234 -6.61 -14.68 13.32
N ALA A 235 -7.41 -14.29 14.31
CA ALA A 235 -8.23 -15.22 15.09
C ALA A 235 -9.23 -16.00 14.21
N GLN A 236 -9.81 -15.34 13.20
CA GLN A 236 -10.74 -15.96 12.25
C GLN A 236 -10.08 -16.96 11.29
N ARG A 237 -8.75 -16.99 11.20
CA ARG A 237 -8.05 -17.98 10.35
C ARG A 237 -7.91 -19.36 11.01
N GLY A 238 -8.15 -19.49 12.32
CA GLY A 238 -8.04 -20.75 13.07
C GLY A 238 -6.66 -21.43 12.99
N PRO A 239 -6.29 -22.33 13.91
CA PRO A 239 -5.23 -23.28 13.63
C PRO A 239 -5.75 -24.22 12.54
N ALA A 240 -4.99 -24.43 11.46
CA ALA A 240 -5.30 -25.46 10.48
C ALA A 240 -5.50 -26.81 11.22
N GLY A 241 -6.54 -27.55 10.82
CA GLY A 241 -7.15 -28.62 11.59
C GLY A 241 -6.18 -29.65 12.17
N LEU A 242 -6.28 -29.82 13.49
CA LEU A 242 -6.06 -31.12 14.13
C LEU A 242 -7.39 -31.85 14.09
N LEU A 243 -7.53 -32.78 13.14
CA LEU A 243 -8.57 -33.81 13.23
C LEU A 243 -8.26 -34.67 14.46
N PRO A 244 -9.21 -34.91 15.37
CA PRO A 244 -9.02 -35.91 16.40
C PRO A 244 -9.02 -37.28 15.73
N SER A 245 -7.97 -38.06 16.00
CA SER A 245 -7.94 -39.48 15.71
C SER A 245 -9.01 -40.17 16.55
N SER A 246 -9.96 -40.82 15.90
CA SER A 246 -10.83 -41.85 16.47
C SER A 246 -11.07 -42.90 15.40
#